data_AF-A0A388PHZ1-F1
#
_entry.id   AF-A0A388PHZ1-F1
#
_cell.length_a   1.000
_cell.length_b   1.000
_cell.length_c   1.000
_cell.angle_alpha   90.00
_cell.angle_beta   90.00
_cell.angle_gamma   90.00
#
_symmetry.space_group_name_H-M   'P 1'
#
loop_
_entity.id
_entity.type
_entity.pdbx_description
1 polymer ?
#
loop_
_entity_poly.entity_id
_entity_poly.type
_entity_poly.pdbx_seq_one_letter_code
_entity_poly.pdbx_strand_id
1 'polypeptide(L)'
;MRPKLLIEGLATFFLCLACALVQGPLAPFIIGALLLALIYVGGPVSQAHYNPAVTLAFCVRRRQAWTAGSAYVAVQLVAALGAAVFAGLFLGHSEENSEHILSALKEPVLEGWLPGTMAELLGTFLLAFVILSVATSRRTVGNSYYGLAIAATIA
;
A
#
# COMPACT_ATOMS: atom_id res chain seq x y z
N MET A 1 14.76 -6.39 -14.04
CA MET A 1 13.70 -6.84 -13.10
C MET A 1 14.15 -6.78 -11.64
N ARG A 2 15.35 -7.26 -11.28
CA ARG A 2 15.87 -7.22 -9.90
C ARG A 2 15.71 -5.88 -9.14
N PRO A 3 16.12 -4.72 -9.67
CA PRO A 3 15.99 -3.44 -8.93
C PRO A 3 14.52 -3.05 -8.69
N LYS A 4 13.62 -3.43 -9.61
CA LYS A 4 12.19 -3.15 -9.49
C LYS A 4 11.56 -3.95 -8.35
N LEU A 5 11.90 -5.23 -8.24
CA LEU A 5 11.36 -6.10 -7.18
C LEU A 5 11.91 -5.69 -5.80
N LEU A 6 13.18 -5.28 -5.73
CA LEU A 6 13.79 -4.80 -4.49
C LEU A 6 13.09 -3.54 -3.97
N ILE A 7 12.86 -2.54 -4.84
CA ILE A 7 12.21 -1.30 -4.40
C ILE A 7 10.74 -1.54 -4.03
N GLU A 8 10.03 -2.40 -4.76
CA GLU A 8 8.66 -2.79 -4.42
C GLU A 8 8.60 -3.47 -3.05
N GLY A 9 9.49 -4.43 -2.80
CA GLY A 9 9.57 -5.11 -1.50
C GLY A 9 9.94 -4.15 -0.36
N LEU A 10 10.98 -3.35 -0.51
CA LEU A 10 11.44 -2.45 0.56
C LEU A 10 10.39 -1.39 0.90
N ALA A 11 9.81 -0.74 -0.11
CA ALA A 11 8.80 0.28 0.12
C ALA A 11 7.51 -0.30 0.71
N THR A 12 7.04 -1.46 0.24
CA THR A 12 5.89 -2.14 0.85
C THR A 12 6.17 -2.53 2.29
N PHE A 13 7.37 -3.05 2.60
CA PHE A 13 7.76 -3.38 3.97
C PHE A 13 7.65 -2.17 4.89
N PHE A 14 8.28 -1.04 4.54
CA PHE A 14 8.24 0.16 5.39
C PHE A 14 6.85 0.80 5.46
N LEU A 15 6.08 0.77 4.37
CA LEU A 15 4.71 1.29 4.37
C LEU A 15 3.81 0.46 5.30
N CYS A 16 3.84 -0.87 5.19
CA CYS A 16 3.09 -1.76 6.07
C CYS A 16 3.57 -1.66 7.53
N LEU A 17 4.87 -1.51 7.76
CA LEU A 17 5.42 -1.32 9.09
C LEU A 17 4.92 -0.01 9.71
N ALA A 18 4.86 1.08 8.94
CA ALA A 18 4.30 2.34 9.40
C ALA A 18 2.81 2.21 9.72
N CYS A 19 2.02 1.52 8.90
CA CYS A 19 0.61 1.24 9.21
C CYS A 19 0.43 0.45 10.51
N ALA A 20 1.38 -0.43 10.86
CA ALA A 20 1.32 -1.23 12.08
C ALA A 20 1.77 -0.46 13.34
N LEU A 21 2.75 0.44 13.21
CA LEU A 21 3.39 1.10 14.35
C LEU A 21 2.89 2.52 14.63
N VAL A 22 2.41 3.24 13.61
CA VAL A 22 1.99 4.64 13.77
C VAL A 22 0.51 4.69 14.14
N GLN A 23 0.22 5.25 15.31
CA GLN A 23 -1.14 5.34 15.84
C GLN A 23 -1.55 6.80 16.13
N GLY A 24 -2.86 7.02 16.26
CA GLY A 24 -3.44 8.30 16.62
C GLY A 24 -3.93 9.14 15.42
N PRO A 25 -4.50 10.34 15.68
CA PRO A 25 -5.20 11.13 14.67
C PRO A 25 -4.33 11.59 13.49
N LEU A 26 -3.01 11.68 13.71
CA LEU A 26 -2.05 12.10 12.68
C LEU A 26 -1.47 10.93 11.86
N ALA A 27 -1.85 9.68 12.18
CA ALA A 27 -1.31 8.51 11.49
C ALA A 27 -1.51 8.56 9.96
N PRO A 28 -2.68 8.91 9.41
CA PRO A 28 -2.87 9.02 7.96
C PRO A 28 -1.90 9.99 7.29
N PHE A 29 -1.66 11.16 7.90
CA PHE A 29 -0.73 12.16 7.38
C PHE A 29 0.73 11.68 7.41
N ILE A 30 1.14 10.98 8.48
CA ILE A 30 2.50 10.45 8.62
C ILE A 30 2.74 9.32 7.60
N ILE A 31 1.78 8.41 7.44
CA ILE A 31 1.84 7.33 6.47
C ILE A 31 1.80 7.89 5.04
N GLY A 32 0.97 8.91 4.78
CA GLY A 32 0.92 9.66 3.54
C GLY A 32 2.26 10.32 3.19
N ALA A 33 2.90 10.99 4.15
CA ALA A 33 4.22 11.60 3.96
C ALA A 33 5.32 10.56 3.68
N LEU A 34 5.27 9.40 4.34
CA LEU A 34 6.15 8.29 4.04
C LEU A 34 5.92 7.76 2.61
N LEU A 35 4.67 7.52 2.24
CA LEU A 35 4.33 7.08 0.88
C LEU A 35 4.81 8.08 -0.17
N LEU A 36 4.64 9.38 0.08
CA LEU A 36 5.14 10.45 -0.79
C LEU A 36 6.64 10.30 -1.08
N ALA A 37 7.44 10.15 -0.03
CA ALA A 37 8.88 9.95 -0.15
C ALA A 37 9.20 8.67 -0.93
N LEU A 38 8.53 7.55 -0.61
CA LEU A 38 8.72 6.27 -1.29
C LEU A 38 8.33 6.33 -2.78
N ILE A 39 7.30 7.10 -3.14
CA ILE A 39 6.90 7.31 -4.53
C ILE A 39 7.97 8.07 -5.30
N TYR A 40 8.52 9.15 -4.74
CA TYR A 40 9.58 9.91 -5.43
C TYR A 40 10.87 9.10 -5.61
N VAL A 41 11.18 8.21 -4.67
CA VAL A 41 12.34 7.31 -4.77
C VAL A 41 12.11 6.21 -5.80
N GLY A 42 11.00 5.46 -5.70
CA GLY A 42 10.80 4.26 -6.53
C GLY A 42 9.98 4.47 -7.81
N GLY A 43 9.32 5.61 -7.98
CA GLY A 43 8.58 5.96 -9.20
C GLY A 43 9.41 5.79 -10.48
N PRO A 44 10.64 6.35 -10.56
CA PRO A 44 11.54 6.17 -11.70
C PRO A 44 12.01 4.73 -11.93
N VAL A 45 11.94 3.86 -10.91
CA VAL A 45 12.51 2.51 -10.95
C VAL A 45 11.43 1.44 -11.21
N SER A 46 10.43 1.34 -10.33
CA SER A 46 9.37 0.32 -10.38
C SER A 46 8.01 0.86 -10.77
N GLN A 47 7.84 2.19 -10.88
CA GLN A 47 6.54 2.89 -10.96
C GLN A 47 5.79 2.94 -9.62
N ALA A 48 6.45 2.56 -8.52
CA ALA A 48 5.98 2.70 -7.14
C ALA A 48 4.56 2.16 -6.91
N HIS A 49 4.33 0.86 -7.19
CA HIS A 49 3.00 0.29 -6.98
C HIS A 49 2.74 0.04 -5.49
N TYR A 50 3.66 -0.65 -4.83
CA TYR A 50 3.70 -1.00 -3.40
C TYR A 50 2.44 -1.66 -2.81
N ASN A 51 1.48 -1.99 -3.67
CA ASN A 51 0.15 -2.46 -3.35
C ASN A 51 -0.33 -3.42 -4.46
N PRO A 52 -0.83 -4.62 -4.11
CA PRO A 52 -1.34 -5.58 -5.10
C PRO A 52 -2.49 -5.05 -5.96
N ALA A 53 -3.43 -4.29 -5.39
CA ALA A 53 -4.55 -3.71 -6.12
C ALA A 53 -4.10 -2.62 -7.11
N VAL A 54 -3.11 -1.81 -6.71
CA VAL A 54 -2.47 -0.84 -7.63
C VAL A 54 -1.76 -1.58 -8.75
N THR A 55 -1.03 -2.65 -8.44
CA THR A 55 -0.36 -3.48 -9.45
C THR A 55 -1.36 -4.07 -10.44
N LEU A 56 -2.49 -4.57 -9.95
CA LEU A 56 -3.59 -5.05 -10.78
C LEU A 56 -4.13 -3.95 -11.69
N ALA A 57 -4.34 -2.72 -11.17
CA ALA A 57 -4.80 -1.59 -11.95
C ALA A 57 -3.82 -1.26 -13.11
N PHE A 58 -2.51 -1.33 -12.89
CA PHE A 58 -1.51 -1.17 -13.96
C PHE A 58 -1.56 -2.29 -14.99
N CYS A 59 -1.75 -3.55 -14.56
CA CYS A 59 -1.91 -4.69 -15.47
C CYS A 59 -3.15 -4.54 -16.35
N VAL A 60 -4.30 -4.21 -15.76
CA VAL A 60 -5.57 -3.97 -16.48
C VAL A 60 -5.42 -2.80 -17.46
N ARG A 61 -4.72 -1.73 -17.05
CA ARG A 61 -4.42 -0.58 -17.91
C ARG A 61 -3.34 -0.84 -18.96
N ARG A 62 -2.78 -2.07 -19.01
CA ARG A 62 -1.69 -2.50 -19.89
C ARG A 62 -0.43 -1.64 -19.76
N ARG A 63 -0.18 -1.14 -18.55
CA ARG A 63 1.05 -0.41 -18.17
C ARG A 63 2.08 -1.29 -17.49
N GLN A 64 1.69 -2.48 -17.04
CA GLN A 64 2.56 -3.52 -16.53
C GLN A 64 2.20 -4.85 -17.21
N ALA A 65 3.20 -5.66 -17.56
CA ALA A 65 2.96 -7.01 -18.05
C ALA A 65 2.48 -7.90 -16.89
N TRP A 66 1.50 -8.77 -17.13
CA TRP A 66 0.93 -9.65 -16.10
C TRP A 66 1.97 -10.51 -15.38
N THR A 67 2.99 -11.00 -16.11
CA THR A 67 4.09 -11.79 -15.54
C THR A 67 4.99 -10.98 -14.61
N ALA A 68 5.22 -9.70 -14.92
CA ALA A 68 5.96 -8.79 -14.04
C ALA A 68 5.09 -8.33 -12.87
N GLY A 69 3.80 -8.09 -13.11
CA GLY A 69 2.82 -7.72 -12.09
C GLY A 69 2.63 -8.81 -11.05
N SER A 70 2.56 -10.09 -11.44
CA SER A 70 2.48 -11.19 -10.47
C SER A 70 3.73 -11.28 -9.59
N ALA A 71 4.92 -11.01 -10.14
CA ALA A 71 6.16 -10.94 -9.38
C ALA A 71 6.17 -9.75 -8.40
N TYR A 72 5.60 -8.61 -8.78
CA TYR A 72 5.39 -7.46 -7.88
C TYR A 72 4.45 -7.84 -6.73
N VAL A 73 3.30 -8.43 -7.02
CA VAL A 73 2.35 -8.87 -5.99
C VAL A 73 3.02 -9.86 -5.03
N ALA A 74 3.78 -10.83 -5.54
CA ALA A 74 4.48 -11.79 -4.70
C ALA A 74 5.47 -11.10 -3.73
N VAL A 75 6.30 -10.18 -4.21
CA VAL A 75 7.28 -9.49 -3.34
C VAL A 75 6.59 -8.54 -2.35
N GLN A 76 5.51 -7.87 -2.75
CA GLN A 76 4.72 -7.01 -1.89
C GLN A 76 4.09 -7.81 -0.73
N LEU A 77 3.51 -8.98 -1.02
CA LEU A 77 2.93 -9.85 0.01
C LEU A 77 3.98 -10.38 0.98
N VAL A 78 5.13 -10.84 0.48
CA VAL A 78 6.25 -11.29 1.33
C VAL A 78 6.77 -10.16 2.21
N ALA A 79 6.91 -8.96 1.66
CA ALA A 79 7.32 -7.77 2.40
C ALA A 79 6.31 -7.36 3.48
N ALA A 80 5.01 -7.39 3.17
CA ALA A 80 3.94 -7.09 4.12
C ALA A 80 3.92 -8.09 5.29
N LEU A 81 4.10 -9.39 4.99
CA LEU A 81 4.24 -10.41 6.03
C LEU A 81 5.48 -10.17 6.90
N GLY A 82 6.62 -9.84 6.29
CA GLY A 82 7.83 -9.48 7.01
C GLY A 82 7.63 -8.27 7.93
N ALA A 83 6.91 -7.25 7.46
CA ALA A 83 6.59 -6.06 8.24
C ALA A 83 5.68 -6.39 9.44
N ALA A 84 4.68 -7.25 9.25
CA ALA A 84 3.80 -7.71 10.33
C ALA A 84 4.58 -8.48 11.41
N VAL A 85 5.48 -9.40 11.00
CA VAL A 85 6.35 -10.13 11.93
C VAL A 85 7.26 -9.16 12.68
N PHE A 86 7.89 -8.22 11.99
CA PHE A 86 8.77 -7.23 12.62
C PHE A 86 8.01 -6.35 13.62
N ALA A 87 6.82 -5.86 13.25
CA ALA A 87 5.98 -5.07 14.14
C ALA A 87 5.61 -5.85 15.41
N GLY A 88 5.22 -7.14 15.28
CA GLY A 88 4.92 -8.00 16.42
C GLY A 88 6.13 -8.23 17.34
N LEU A 89 7.34 -8.39 16.78
CA LEU A 89 8.57 -8.46 17.58
C LEU A 89 8.89 -7.14 18.27
N PHE A 90 8.66 -6.01 17.60
CA PHE A 90 8.98 -4.68 18.12
C PHE A 90 8.04 -4.23 19.24
N LEU A 91 6.73 -4.50 19.09
CA LEU A 91 5.71 -4.17 20.09
C LEU A 91 5.74 -5.14 21.30
N GLY A 92 6.38 -6.30 21.15
CA GLY A 92 6.45 -7.33 22.17
C GLY A 92 5.15 -8.14 22.30
N HIS A 93 5.27 -9.32 22.91
CA HIS A 93 4.13 -10.19 23.20
C HIS A 93 3.58 -9.85 24.59
N SER A 94 2.52 -9.04 24.64
CA SER A 94 1.68 -8.86 25.82
C SER A 94 0.42 -9.70 25.69
N GLU A 95 -0.13 -10.21 26.80
CA GLU A 95 -1.42 -10.90 26.79
C GLU A 95 -2.54 -9.99 26.26
N GLU A 96 -2.48 -8.69 26.56
CA GLU A 96 -3.41 -7.67 26.06
C GLU A 96 -3.39 -7.55 24.53
N ASN A 97 -2.19 -7.53 23.91
CA ASN A 97 -2.05 -7.50 22.46
C ASN A 97 -2.55 -8.78 21.78
N SER A 98 -2.48 -9.92 22.49
CA SER A 98 -2.91 -11.22 21.99
C SER A 98 -4.44 -11.37 22.04
N GLU A 99 -5.09 -10.77 23.04
CA GLU A 99 -6.56 -10.72 23.12
C GLU A 99 -7.18 -9.90 21.98
N HIS A 100 -6.54 -8.80 21.56
CA HIS A 100 -7.00 -8.00 20.41
C HIS A 100 -7.04 -8.80 19.10
N ILE A 101 -6.04 -9.65 18.85
CA ILE A 101 -6.03 -10.52 17.66
C ILE A 101 -7.13 -11.59 17.78
N LEU A 102 -7.26 -12.21 18.95
CA LEU A 102 -8.23 -13.29 19.17
C LEU A 102 -9.69 -12.81 19.11
N SER A 103 -9.95 -11.59 19.57
CA SER A 103 -11.26 -10.94 19.49
C SER A 103 -11.63 -10.57 18.05
N ALA A 104 -10.70 -10.01 17.27
CA ALA A 104 -10.91 -9.72 15.85
C ALA A 104 -11.25 -10.99 15.04
N LEU A 105 -10.70 -12.15 15.40
CA LEU A 105 -11.01 -13.44 14.75
C LEU A 105 -12.37 -14.02 15.14
N LYS A 106 -12.98 -13.54 16.23
CA LYS A 106 -14.28 -14.01 16.73
C LYS A 106 -15.45 -13.17 16.23
N GLU A 107 -15.21 -12.01 15.64
CA GLU A 107 -16.29 -11.18 15.09
C GLU A 107 -16.91 -11.85 13.85
N PRO A 108 -18.26 -11.90 13.77
CA PRO A 108 -18.94 -12.48 12.62
C PRO A 108 -18.65 -11.65 11.35
N VAL A 109 -17.88 -12.25 10.44
CA VAL A 109 -17.40 -11.65 9.17
C VAL A 109 -18.51 -11.04 8.31
N LEU A 110 -19.76 -11.49 8.48
CA LEU A 110 -20.93 -11.05 7.69
C LEU A 110 -21.78 -9.99 8.38
N GLU A 111 -21.52 -9.62 9.63
CA GLU A 111 -22.23 -8.50 10.26
C GLU A 111 -21.50 -7.19 9.93
N GLY A 112 -22.22 -6.23 9.34
CA GLY A 112 -21.63 -4.91 9.03
C GLY A 112 -20.55 -4.90 7.93
N TRP A 113 -20.42 -5.97 7.12
CA TRP A 113 -19.41 -6.09 6.06
C TRP A 113 -19.52 -5.02 4.96
N LEU A 114 -20.75 -4.56 4.67
CA LEU A 114 -21.03 -3.70 3.53
C LEU A 114 -20.38 -2.31 3.67
N PRO A 115 -20.53 -1.55 4.77
CA PRO A 115 -19.81 -0.29 4.97
C PRO A 115 -18.28 -0.40 4.79
N GLY A 116 -17.65 -1.39 5.43
CA GLY A 116 -16.20 -1.59 5.34
C GLY A 116 -15.75 -1.92 3.91
N THR A 117 -16.47 -2.82 3.24
CA THR A 117 -16.16 -3.20 1.85
C THR A 117 -16.35 -2.04 0.87
N MET A 118 -17.37 -1.20 1.08
CA MET A 118 -17.58 0.00 0.27
C MET A 118 -16.51 1.06 0.52
N ALA A 119 -16.08 1.24 1.77
CA ALA A 119 -14.98 2.14 2.09
C ALA A 119 -13.67 1.69 1.41
N GLU A 120 -13.32 0.41 1.51
CA GLU A 120 -12.14 -0.18 0.86
C GLU A 120 -12.21 -0.09 -0.67
N LEU A 121 -13.37 -0.39 -1.26
CA LEU A 121 -13.59 -0.30 -2.70
C LEU A 121 -13.42 1.13 -3.20
N LEU A 122 -14.08 2.10 -2.56
CA LEU A 122 -14.04 3.51 -2.97
C LEU A 122 -12.66 4.13 -2.73
N GLY A 123 -12.04 3.84 -1.59
CA GLY A 123 -10.69 4.31 -1.26
C GLY A 123 -9.66 3.78 -2.24
N THR A 124 -9.65 2.47 -2.50
CA THR A 124 -8.74 1.85 -3.46
C THR A 124 -9.01 2.32 -4.88
N PHE A 125 -10.28 2.49 -5.27
CA PHE A 125 -10.66 3.04 -6.56
C PHE A 125 -10.12 4.46 -6.73
N LEU A 126 -10.30 5.34 -5.74
CA LEU A 126 -9.80 6.71 -5.75
C LEU A 126 -8.28 6.75 -5.91
N LEU A 127 -7.56 5.97 -5.09
CA LEU A 127 -6.10 5.82 -5.17
C LEU A 127 -5.67 5.40 -6.58
N ALA A 128 -6.23 4.31 -7.10
CA ALA A 128 -5.88 3.80 -8.42
C ALA A 128 -6.24 4.80 -9.54
N PHE A 129 -7.39 5.45 -9.44
CA PHE A 129 -7.84 6.46 -10.39
C PHE A 129 -6.87 7.65 -10.44
N VAL A 130 -6.45 8.16 -9.29
CA VAL A 130 -5.49 9.25 -9.19
C VAL A 130 -4.15 8.81 -9.78
N ILE A 131 -3.59 7.67 -9.37
CA ILE A 131 -2.32 7.16 -9.91
C ILE A 131 -2.36 7.05 -11.43
N LEU A 132 -3.40 6.41 -11.99
CA LEU A 132 -3.51 6.23 -13.44
C LEU A 132 -3.64 7.59 -14.16
N SER A 133 -4.28 8.57 -13.55
CA SER A 133 -4.47 9.90 -14.12
C SER A 133 -3.20 10.76 -14.07
N VAL A 134 -2.47 10.77 -12.94
CA VAL A 134 -1.31 11.66 -12.75
C VAL A 134 0.02 11.02 -13.14
N ALA A 135 0.16 9.69 -13.03
CA ALA A 135 1.44 9.01 -13.26
C ALA A 135 1.49 8.24 -14.60
N THR A 136 0.35 7.88 -15.19
CA THR A 136 0.34 7.09 -16.45
C THR A 136 -0.22 7.85 -17.65
N SER A 137 -1.00 8.90 -17.46
CA SER A 137 -1.63 9.63 -18.57
C SER A 137 -0.62 10.38 -19.42
N ARG A 138 -0.86 10.44 -20.75
CA ARG A 138 -0.04 11.26 -21.66
C ARG A 138 -0.22 12.76 -21.42
N ARG A 139 -1.36 13.17 -20.84
CA ARG A 139 -1.68 14.58 -20.56
C ARG A 139 -0.88 15.18 -19.41
N THR A 140 -0.30 14.32 -18.57
CA THR A 140 0.39 14.71 -17.34
C THR A 140 1.88 14.34 -17.39
N VAL A 141 2.43 14.05 -18.57
CA VAL A 141 3.85 13.70 -18.71
C VAL A 141 4.73 14.85 -18.21
N GLY A 142 5.73 14.53 -17.39
CA GLY A 142 6.68 15.50 -16.86
C GLY A 142 6.16 16.34 -15.69
N ASN A 143 4.96 16.06 -15.16
CA ASN A 143 4.49 16.73 -13.96
C ASN A 143 5.34 16.35 -12.73
N SER A 144 5.53 17.30 -11.82
CA SER A 144 6.30 17.08 -10.57
C SER A 144 5.42 16.79 -9.36
N TYR A 145 4.08 16.90 -9.48
CA TYR A 145 3.15 16.80 -8.35
C TYR A 145 2.57 15.39 -8.16
N TYR A 146 2.88 14.43 -9.04
CA TYR A 146 2.29 13.09 -9.05
C TYR A 146 2.39 12.40 -7.69
N GLY A 147 3.55 12.45 -7.02
CA GLY A 147 3.74 11.83 -5.72
C GLY A 147 2.81 12.44 -4.68
N LEU A 148 2.69 13.77 -4.66
CA LEU A 148 1.85 14.49 -3.72
C LEU A 148 0.37 14.17 -3.94
N ALA A 149 -0.08 14.17 -5.20
CA ALA A 149 -1.47 13.86 -5.54
C ALA A 149 -1.84 12.42 -5.13
N ILE A 150 -0.94 11.46 -5.31
CA ILE A 150 -1.16 10.07 -4.91
C ILE A 150 -1.19 9.96 -3.37
N ALA A 151 -0.20 10.53 -2.67
CA ALA A 151 -0.13 10.48 -1.22
C ALA A 151 -1.33 11.15 -0.52
N ALA A 152 -1.88 12.21 -1.11
CA ALA A 152 -3.06 12.89 -0.59
C ALA A 152 -4.35 12.04 -0.64
N THR A 153 -4.35 10.90 -1.34
CA THR A 153 -5.52 9.98 -1.35
C THR A 153 -5.58 9.05 -0.15
N ILE A 154 -4.52 8.98 0.66
CA ILE A 154 -4.42 8.10 1.84
C ILE A 154 -4.24 8.87 3.16
N ALA A 155 -4.11 10.19 3.08
CA ALA A 155 -3.88 11.09 4.22
C ALA A 155 -5.19 11.70 4.73
#